data_AF-A0A960YTI2-F1
#
_entry.id   AF-A0A960YTI2-F1
#
_cell.length_a   1.000
_cell.length_b   1.000
_cell.length_c   1.000
_cell.angle_alpha   90.00
_cell.angle_beta   90.00
_cell.angle_gamma   90.00
#
_symmetry.space_group_name_H-M   'P 1'
#
loop_
_entity.id
_entity.type
_entity.pdbx_description
1 polymer ?
#
loop_
_entity_poly.entity_id
_entity_poly.type
_entity_poly.pdbx_seq_one_letter_code
_entity_poly.pdbx_strand_id
1 'polypeptide(L)'
;MRLWLLAILLILQGELGAREVRYPAGLYTGNPAQFQMLDQRAVNTTPEQEASLAGLTHYLTAPAQSELQKVRVIWKWITTHIAYDVEGYPKKNRPMITKASEAFHQRIAVCGGYANLFKAMADMAGVEARVITGKTKLDVGQLWAIGHAWNAVRIDGYWYLLDATGGAGTVLDFYHPDKARYTFRYEEYWFLPHPKYMAFSHAPEDPDWQLLKDPVLPYDFLYFPLIRPEFGRLGLWFAAKPSGQIHIKPDQT
;
A
#
# COMPACT_ATOMS: atom_id res chain seq x y z
N MET A 1 13.69 -40.08 31.17
CA MET A 1 14.45 -39.08 30.39
C MET A 1 14.09 -39.20 28.92
N ARG A 2 13.22 -38.32 28.41
CA ARG A 2 13.19 -37.80 27.04
C ARG A 2 12.12 -36.71 27.01
N LEU A 3 12.55 -35.53 27.44
CA LEU A 3 11.88 -34.26 27.24
C LEU A 3 12.07 -33.81 25.78
N TRP A 4 11.15 -32.94 25.36
CA TRP A 4 11.21 -32.04 24.19
C TRP A 4 10.78 -32.62 22.83
N LEU A 5 9.54 -32.28 22.45
CA LEU A 5 9.14 -31.68 21.16
C LEU A 5 7.65 -31.92 20.92
N LEU A 6 6.78 -31.04 21.41
CA LEU A 6 5.44 -30.76 20.85
C LEU A 6 4.77 -29.68 21.71
N ALA A 7 5.34 -28.49 21.68
CA ALA A 7 4.63 -27.28 22.04
C ALA A 7 4.73 -26.34 20.84
N ILE A 8 3.60 -25.72 20.50
CA ILE A 8 3.33 -24.86 19.33
C ILE A 8 2.70 -25.61 18.14
N LEU A 9 1.51 -26.15 18.39
CA LEU A 9 0.43 -26.12 17.41
C LEU A 9 -0.76 -25.38 18.05
N LEU A 10 -0.55 -24.13 18.45
CA LEU A 10 -1.68 -23.22 18.67
C LEU A 10 -2.16 -22.83 17.28
N ILE A 11 -3.14 -23.59 16.81
CA ILE A 11 -3.96 -23.29 15.65
C ILE A 11 -4.62 -21.93 15.94
N LEU A 12 -4.08 -20.85 15.41
CA LEU A 12 -4.82 -19.59 15.27
C LEU A 12 -5.93 -19.84 14.24
N GLN A 13 -7.06 -20.33 14.74
CA GLN A 13 -8.30 -20.53 13.98
C GLN A 13 -9.08 -19.21 13.82
N GLY A 14 -8.39 -18.07 13.71
CA GLY A 14 -8.99 -16.75 13.69
C GLY A 14 -8.43 -15.86 12.58
N GLU A 15 -9.23 -14.90 12.13
CA GLU A 15 -8.76 -13.83 11.25
C GLU A 15 -7.60 -13.06 11.92
N LEU A 16 -6.68 -12.51 11.10
CA LEU A 16 -5.61 -11.65 11.63
C LEU A 16 -6.24 -10.39 12.25
N GLY A 17 -6.19 -10.29 13.58
CA GLY A 17 -6.71 -9.15 14.32
C GLY A 17 -5.85 -7.91 14.10
N ALA A 18 -6.47 -6.72 14.02
CA ALA A 18 -5.76 -5.46 13.84
C ALA A 18 -5.51 -4.73 15.18
N ARG A 19 -4.48 -3.88 15.23
CA ARG A 19 -4.05 -3.06 16.37
C ARG A 19 -3.89 -1.61 15.91
N GLU A 20 -4.25 -0.66 16.78
CA GLU A 20 -4.10 0.79 16.53
C GLU A 20 -4.84 1.33 15.29
N VAL A 21 -5.79 0.55 14.77
CA VAL A 21 -6.67 0.92 13.66
C VAL A 21 -8.13 0.85 14.09
N ARG A 22 -9.01 1.59 13.42
CA ARG A 22 -10.47 1.48 13.57
C ARG A 22 -11.10 1.47 12.18
N TYR A 23 -11.76 0.38 11.80
CA TYR A 23 -12.49 0.32 10.54
C TYR A 23 -14.00 0.54 10.76
N PRO A 24 -14.70 1.31 9.89
CA PRO A 24 -14.18 2.05 8.74
C PRO A 24 -13.16 3.15 9.11
N ALA A 25 -12.21 3.42 8.22
CA ALA A 25 -11.20 4.46 8.44
C ALA A 25 -11.87 5.84 8.38
N GLY A 26 -12.09 6.46 9.54
CA GLY A 26 -13.02 7.58 9.65
C GLY A 26 -14.42 7.18 9.18
N LEU A 27 -14.95 7.84 8.14
CA LEU A 27 -16.23 7.50 7.51
C LEU A 27 -16.09 6.67 6.22
N TYR A 28 -14.90 6.15 5.89
CA TYR A 28 -14.69 5.39 4.65
C TYR A 28 -15.17 3.95 4.73
N THR A 29 -16.28 3.67 4.05
CA THR A 29 -16.93 2.35 4.00
C THR A 29 -16.40 1.44 2.88
N GLY A 30 -15.34 1.84 2.18
CA GLY A 30 -14.84 1.15 0.99
C GLY A 30 -15.50 1.60 -0.32
N ASN A 31 -16.47 2.52 -0.27
CA ASN A 31 -17.09 3.09 -1.46
C ASN A 31 -16.42 4.43 -1.86
N PRO A 32 -15.68 4.49 -2.98
CA PRO A 32 -15.02 5.73 -3.41
C PRO A 32 -15.99 6.82 -3.88
N ALA A 33 -17.26 6.50 -4.17
CA ALA A 33 -18.24 7.48 -4.66
C ALA A 33 -18.43 8.67 -3.70
N GLN A 34 -18.22 8.46 -2.39
CA GLN A 34 -18.29 9.53 -1.40
C GLN A 34 -17.23 10.63 -1.59
N PHE A 35 -16.19 10.36 -2.39
CA PHE A 35 -15.09 11.27 -2.67
C PHE A 35 -15.14 11.87 -4.08
N GLN A 36 -16.20 11.63 -4.86
CA GLN A 36 -16.24 11.97 -6.29
C GLN A 36 -15.81 13.41 -6.59
N MET A 37 -16.29 14.41 -5.82
CA MET A 37 -15.90 15.81 -6.00
C MET A 37 -14.41 16.05 -5.75
N LEU A 38 -13.86 15.46 -4.70
CA LEU A 38 -12.44 15.58 -4.36
C LEU A 38 -11.58 14.86 -5.40
N ASP A 39 -12.01 13.68 -5.83
CA ASP A 39 -11.31 12.90 -6.83
C ASP A 39 -11.25 13.64 -8.17
N GLN A 40 -12.36 14.24 -8.59
CA GLN A 40 -12.40 15.02 -9.82
C GLN A 40 -11.57 16.30 -9.72
N ARG A 41 -11.55 16.94 -8.54
CA ARG A 41 -10.65 18.06 -8.26
C ARG A 41 -9.18 17.64 -8.36
N ALA A 42 -8.84 16.45 -7.85
CA ALA A 42 -7.49 15.92 -7.91
C ALA A 42 -7.08 15.61 -9.36
N VAL A 43 -7.96 15.02 -10.16
CA VAL A 43 -7.68 14.63 -11.56
C VAL A 43 -7.58 15.84 -12.49
N ASN A 44 -8.31 16.93 -12.21
CA ASN A 44 -8.46 18.06 -13.12
C ASN A 44 -7.66 19.29 -12.66
N THR A 45 -6.50 19.11 -12.05
CA THR A 45 -5.62 20.21 -11.67
C THR A 45 -5.03 20.92 -12.90
N THR A 46 -4.80 22.22 -12.80
CA THR A 46 -4.18 23.03 -13.87
C THR A 46 -2.71 23.32 -13.59
N PRO A 47 -1.89 23.69 -14.60
CA PRO A 47 -0.51 24.09 -14.39
C PRO A 47 -0.33 25.21 -13.35
N GLU A 48 -1.27 26.15 -13.27
CA GLU A 48 -1.25 27.24 -12.29
C GLU A 48 -1.44 26.71 -10.87
N GLN A 49 -2.33 25.74 -10.69
CA GLN A 49 -2.57 25.08 -9.40
C GLN A 49 -1.39 24.18 -9.00
N GLU A 50 -0.68 23.65 -9.99
CA GLU A 50 0.50 22.80 -9.84
C GLU A 50 1.83 23.59 -9.87
N ALA A 51 1.80 24.92 -9.76
CA ALA A 51 3.01 25.74 -9.85
C ALA A 51 4.03 25.45 -8.72
N SER A 52 3.57 24.99 -7.55
CA SER A 52 4.42 24.55 -6.46
C SER A 52 3.75 23.43 -5.67
N LEU A 53 4.53 22.58 -5.00
CA LEU A 53 4.01 21.47 -4.19
C LEU A 53 3.12 21.98 -3.05
N ALA A 54 3.52 23.07 -2.39
CA ALA A 54 2.73 23.69 -1.31
C ALA A 54 1.43 24.31 -1.84
N GLY A 55 1.49 25.03 -2.96
CA GLY A 55 0.31 25.63 -3.60
C GLY A 55 -0.69 24.56 -4.06
N LEU A 56 -0.21 23.49 -4.69
CA LEU A 56 -1.03 22.34 -5.06
C LEU A 56 -1.67 21.70 -3.84
N THR A 57 -0.90 21.41 -2.79
CA THR A 57 -1.41 20.76 -1.58
C THR A 57 -2.52 21.60 -0.94
N HIS A 58 -2.31 22.92 -0.83
CA HIS A 58 -3.31 23.85 -0.34
C HIS A 58 -4.56 23.84 -1.24
N TYR A 59 -4.41 23.93 -2.56
CA TYR A 59 -5.52 23.87 -3.50
C TYR A 59 -6.33 22.58 -3.35
N LEU A 60 -5.68 21.41 -3.36
CA LEU A 60 -6.33 20.11 -3.28
C LEU A 60 -7.13 19.97 -1.98
N THR A 61 -6.54 20.39 -0.86
CA THR A 61 -7.10 20.18 0.48
C THR A 61 -8.07 21.27 0.94
N ALA A 62 -8.13 22.43 0.27
CA ALA A 62 -9.02 23.53 0.64
C ALA A 62 -10.51 23.14 0.86
N PRO A 63 -11.16 22.30 0.01
CA PRO A 63 -12.54 21.88 0.25
C PRO A 63 -12.68 20.75 1.30
N ALA A 64 -11.59 20.11 1.72
CA ALA A 64 -11.64 18.96 2.61
C ALA A 64 -11.99 19.37 4.05
N GLN A 65 -12.99 18.70 4.63
CA GLN A 65 -13.51 18.95 5.97
C GLN A 65 -12.99 17.96 7.03
N SER A 66 -12.17 16.99 6.62
CA SER A 66 -11.62 15.95 7.51
C SER A 66 -10.23 15.50 7.06
N GLU A 67 -9.47 14.88 7.97
CA GLU A 67 -8.19 14.25 7.65
C GLU A 67 -8.36 13.20 6.56
N LEU A 68 -9.41 12.37 6.63
CA LEU A 68 -9.75 11.38 5.59
C LEU A 68 -9.87 12.01 4.20
N GLN A 69 -10.58 13.14 4.08
CA GLN A 69 -10.75 13.83 2.80
C GLN A 69 -9.43 14.44 2.29
N LYS A 70 -8.58 14.97 3.18
CA LYS A 70 -7.24 15.46 2.83
C LYS A 70 -6.35 14.32 2.31
N VAL A 71 -6.30 13.22 3.04
CA VAL A 71 -5.56 12.00 2.66
C VAL A 71 -6.06 11.50 1.31
N ARG A 72 -7.38 11.46 1.09
CA ARG A 72 -7.97 11.01 -0.17
C ARG A 72 -7.51 11.85 -1.35
N VAL A 73 -7.70 13.17 -1.29
CA VAL A 73 -7.42 14.04 -2.44
C VAL A 73 -5.93 14.06 -2.79
N ILE A 74 -5.05 14.00 -1.77
CA ILE A 74 -3.59 13.89 -1.96
C ILE A 74 -3.24 12.55 -2.63
N TRP A 75 -3.72 11.44 -2.08
CA TRP A 75 -3.46 10.10 -2.63
C TRP A 75 -3.97 9.98 -4.06
N LYS A 76 -5.18 10.50 -4.33
CA LYS A 76 -5.78 10.49 -5.65
C LYS A 76 -4.94 11.28 -6.65
N TRP A 77 -4.52 12.50 -6.32
CA TRP A 77 -3.67 13.28 -7.21
C TRP A 77 -2.36 12.55 -7.53
N ILE A 78 -1.68 11.99 -6.52
CA ILE A 78 -0.41 11.28 -6.72
C ILE A 78 -0.60 10.06 -7.64
N THR A 79 -1.61 9.24 -7.38
CA THR A 79 -1.85 8.00 -8.15
C THR A 79 -2.20 8.24 -9.60
N THR A 80 -2.75 9.42 -9.95
CA THR A 80 -3.11 9.75 -11.34
C THR A 80 -2.10 10.62 -12.06
N HIS A 81 -1.16 11.28 -11.36
CA HIS A 81 -0.21 12.23 -11.95
C HIS A 81 1.25 11.78 -11.92
N ILE A 82 1.58 10.72 -11.17
CA ILE A 82 2.93 10.19 -11.09
C ILE A 82 2.99 8.82 -11.76
N ALA A 83 3.88 8.65 -12.74
CA ALA A 83 4.17 7.37 -13.37
C ALA A 83 5.39 6.68 -12.75
N TYR A 84 5.46 5.35 -12.85
CA TYR A 84 6.57 4.61 -12.26
C TYR A 84 7.85 4.76 -13.08
N ASP A 85 8.96 5.10 -12.42
CA ASP A 85 10.29 5.26 -13.02
C ASP A 85 10.97 3.91 -13.24
N VAL A 86 10.58 3.22 -14.31
CA VAL A 86 11.15 1.92 -14.70
C VAL A 86 12.61 2.05 -15.14
N GLU A 87 13.02 3.18 -15.72
CA GLU A 87 14.41 3.36 -16.18
C GLU A 87 15.39 3.61 -15.03
N GLY A 88 14.93 4.26 -13.96
CA GLY A 88 15.71 4.43 -12.73
C GLY A 88 15.93 3.11 -11.97
N TYR A 89 15.08 2.11 -12.18
CA TYR A 89 15.07 0.86 -11.41
C TYR A 89 15.35 -0.38 -12.29
N PRO A 90 16.39 -1.21 -12.05
CA PRO A 90 17.41 -1.18 -11.01
C PRO A 90 18.76 -0.65 -11.54
N LYS A 91 18.91 0.68 -11.65
CA LYS A 91 20.12 1.37 -12.16
C LYS A 91 20.46 1.11 -13.63
N LYS A 92 19.52 1.34 -14.54
CA LYS A 92 19.85 1.25 -15.97
C LYS A 92 20.69 2.43 -16.44
N ASN A 93 20.27 3.66 -16.13
CA ASN A 93 20.86 4.86 -16.78
C ASN A 93 20.96 6.13 -15.92
N ARG A 94 20.35 6.16 -14.72
CA ARG A 94 20.37 7.34 -13.82
C ARG A 94 19.97 6.97 -12.38
N PRO A 95 20.19 7.86 -11.39
CA PRO A 95 19.71 7.66 -10.02
C PRO A 95 18.18 7.54 -9.96
N MET A 96 17.68 6.71 -9.03
CA MET A 96 16.25 6.56 -8.76
C MET A 96 15.64 7.87 -8.24
N ILE A 97 14.49 8.26 -8.78
CA ILE A 97 13.72 9.38 -8.25
C ILE A 97 13.00 8.97 -6.97
N THR A 98 13.54 9.41 -5.85
CA THR A 98 13.02 9.09 -4.51
C THR A 98 12.63 10.34 -3.70
N LYS A 99 13.02 11.54 -4.14
CA LYS A 99 12.66 12.77 -3.43
C LYS A 99 11.29 13.27 -3.86
N ALA A 100 10.53 13.82 -2.91
CA ALA A 100 9.21 14.40 -3.17
C ALA A 100 9.25 15.50 -4.24
N SER A 101 10.24 16.41 -4.19
CA SER A 101 10.38 17.49 -5.17
C SER A 101 10.66 17.00 -6.58
N GLU A 102 11.54 16.00 -6.73
CA GLU A 102 11.86 15.38 -8.02
C GLU A 102 10.65 14.63 -8.58
N ALA A 103 9.96 13.83 -7.74
CA ALA A 103 8.74 13.13 -8.12
C ALA A 103 7.66 14.09 -8.59
N PHE A 104 7.45 15.19 -7.84
CA PHE A 104 6.55 16.26 -8.22
C PHE A 104 6.94 16.86 -9.57
N HIS A 105 8.13 17.42 -9.72
CA HIS A 105 8.49 18.15 -10.95
C HIS A 105 8.60 17.26 -12.19
N GLN A 106 9.10 16.03 -12.05
CA GLN A 106 9.31 15.13 -13.19
C GLN A 106 8.07 14.28 -13.52
N ARG A 107 7.07 14.25 -12.63
CA ARG A 107 5.86 13.41 -12.75
C ARG A 107 6.17 11.90 -12.86
N ILE A 108 7.34 11.49 -12.37
CA ILE A 108 7.79 10.10 -12.33
C ILE A 108 8.55 9.79 -11.04
N ALA A 109 8.42 8.57 -10.51
CA ALA A 109 9.09 8.15 -9.28
C ALA A 109 9.20 6.63 -9.16
N VAL A 110 10.14 6.13 -8.35
CA VAL A 110 10.05 4.76 -7.79
C VAL A 110 9.25 4.78 -6.48
N CYS A 111 8.97 3.62 -5.87
CA CYS A 111 8.14 3.51 -4.66
C CYS A 111 8.51 4.50 -3.53
N GLY A 112 9.81 4.70 -3.26
CA GLY A 112 10.27 5.70 -2.30
C GLY A 112 9.86 7.13 -2.63
N GLY A 113 9.82 7.51 -3.91
CA GLY A 113 9.40 8.84 -4.35
C GLY A 113 7.89 9.06 -4.22
N TYR A 114 7.08 8.04 -4.50
CA TYR A 114 5.64 8.07 -4.19
C TYR A 114 5.39 8.26 -2.69
N ALA A 115 6.05 7.45 -1.86
CA ALA A 115 5.86 7.49 -0.42
C ALA A 115 6.32 8.81 0.22
N ASN A 116 7.45 9.35 -0.25
CA ASN A 116 7.98 10.64 0.19
C ASN A 116 7.12 11.81 -0.28
N LEU A 117 6.59 11.77 -1.51
CA LEU A 117 5.68 12.79 -2.03
C LEU A 117 4.38 12.82 -1.23
N PHE A 118 3.79 11.65 -0.97
CA PHE A 118 2.59 11.55 -0.13
C PHE A 118 2.85 12.13 1.26
N LYS A 119 3.94 11.72 1.92
CA LYS A 119 4.30 12.25 3.24
C LYS A 119 4.47 13.77 3.22
N ALA A 120 5.18 14.32 2.24
CA ALA A 120 5.40 15.77 2.15
C ALA A 120 4.09 16.56 2.02
N MET A 121 3.15 16.08 1.19
CA MET A 121 1.84 16.70 1.03
C MET A 121 0.96 16.52 2.27
N ALA A 122 1.01 15.34 2.93
CA ALA A 122 0.28 15.10 4.17
C ALA A 122 0.76 16.03 5.31
N ASP A 123 2.08 16.15 5.49
CA ASP A 123 2.69 17.05 6.48
C ASP A 123 2.27 18.51 6.23
N MET A 124 2.28 18.97 4.97
CA MET A 124 1.81 20.31 4.58
C MET A 124 0.31 20.52 4.85
N ALA A 125 -0.50 19.46 4.77
CA ALA A 125 -1.93 19.49 5.05
C ALA A 125 -2.26 19.32 6.56
N GLY A 126 -1.24 19.19 7.41
CA GLY A 126 -1.37 18.98 8.84
C GLY A 126 -1.85 17.58 9.22
N VAL A 127 -1.60 16.57 8.38
CA VAL A 127 -1.94 15.17 8.63
C VAL A 127 -0.66 14.37 8.89
N GLU A 128 -0.61 13.68 10.03
CA GLU A 128 0.57 12.88 10.39
C GLU A 128 0.71 11.67 9.45
N ALA A 129 1.85 11.57 8.75
CA ALA A 129 2.17 10.43 7.90
C ALA A 129 3.61 9.95 8.11
N ARG A 130 3.82 8.64 7.95
CA ARG A 130 5.13 7.98 7.99
C ARG A 130 5.39 7.24 6.69
N VAL A 131 6.66 7.20 6.30
CA VAL A 131 7.15 6.33 5.22
C VAL A 131 7.55 5.02 5.86
N ILE A 132 6.99 3.92 5.35
CA ILE A 132 7.27 2.57 5.80
C ILE A 132 8.14 1.91 4.73
N THR A 133 9.28 1.37 5.15
CA THR A 133 10.18 0.58 4.32
C THR A 133 10.01 -0.89 4.62
N GLY A 134 10.16 -1.72 3.60
CA GLY A 134 9.92 -3.15 3.73
C GLY A 134 10.06 -3.87 2.41
N LYS A 135 9.32 -4.95 2.28
CA LYS A 135 9.32 -5.81 1.11
C LYS A 135 7.91 -6.05 0.62
N THR A 136 7.75 -6.16 -0.70
CA THR A 136 6.54 -6.68 -1.33
C THR A 136 6.78 -8.01 -2.02
N LYS A 137 5.76 -8.85 -1.99
CA LYS A 137 5.78 -10.18 -2.60
C LYS A 137 5.06 -10.15 -3.95
N LEU A 138 5.73 -10.63 -5.00
CA LEU A 138 5.12 -10.83 -6.32
C LEU A 138 4.67 -12.27 -6.54
N ASP A 139 5.28 -13.25 -5.88
CA ASP A 139 4.91 -14.67 -5.98
C ASP A 139 5.07 -15.44 -4.66
N VAL A 140 4.38 -16.57 -4.50
CA VAL A 140 4.44 -17.46 -3.34
C VAL A 140 5.82 -18.14 -3.23
N GLY A 141 6.37 -18.21 -2.02
CA GLY A 141 7.65 -18.89 -1.75
C GLY A 141 8.88 -18.15 -2.29
N GLN A 142 8.71 -16.94 -2.83
CA GLN A 142 9.79 -16.17 -3.41
C GLN A 142 10.67 -15.56 -2.31
N LEU A 143 11.87 -16.12 -2.11
CA LEU A 143 12.85 -15.65 -1.11
C LEU A 143 13.33 -14.21 -1.33
N TRP A 144 13.16 -13.69 -2.56
CA TRP A 144 13.57 -12.36 -3.00
C TRP A 144 12.37 -11.42 -3.13
N ALA A 145 11.67 -11.19 -2.01
CA ALA A 145 10.68 -10.12 -1.96
C ALA A 145 11.36 -8.77 -2.27
N ILE A 146 10.69 -7.94 -3.08
CA ILE A 146 11.27 -6.71 -3.64
C ILE A 146 11.23 -5.62 -2.58
N GLY A 147 12.34 -4.90 -2.41
CA GLY A 147 12.36 -3.72 -1.54
C GLY A 147 11.30 -2.70 -1.98
N HIS A 148 10.45 -2.29 -1.05
CA HIS A 148 9.31 -1.42 -1.31
C HIS A 148 9.17 -0.34 -0.23
N ALA A 149 8.48 0.74 -0.59
CA ALA A 149 8.13 1.81 0.33
C ALA A 149 6.68 2.24 0.12
N TRP A 150 5.96 2.43 1.23
CA TRP A 150 4.56 2.87 1.27
C TRP A 150 4.34 3.79 2.47
N ASN A 151 3.10 4.11 2.82
CA ASN A 151 2.82 4.99 3.95
C ASN A 151 1.91 4.37 5.01
N ALA A 152 2.13 4.82 6.25
CA ALA A 152 1.12 4.82 7.30
C ALA A 152 0.65 6.27 7.50
N VAL A 153 -0.64 6.49 7.69
CA VAL A 153 -1.25 7.81 7.88
C VAL A 153 -2.19 7.79 9.07
N ARG A 154 -2.20 8.86 9.86
CA ARG A 154 -3.06 8.99 11.03
C ARG A 154 -4.32 9.75 10.68
N ILE A 155 -5.48 9.14 10.94
CA ILE A 155 -6.81 9.71 10.69
C ILE A 155 -7.65 9.51 11.95
N ASP A 156 -8.20 10.59 12.49
CA ASP A 156 -9.01 10.62 13.71
C ASP A 156 -8.32 9.91 14.89
N GLY A 157 -6.99 10.03 14.97
CA GLY A 157 -6.16 9.45 16.03
C GLY A 157 -5.66 8.02 15.80
N TYR A 158 -6.12 7.31 14.76
CA TYR A 158 -5.75 5.93 14.45
C TYR A 158 -4.85 5.83 13.22
N TRP A 159 -4.01 4.80 13.14
CA TRP A 159 -3.11 4.58 12.01
C TRP A 159 -3.78 3.74 10.91
N TYR A 160 -3.48 4.04 9.65
CA TYR A 160 -3.95 3.30 8.48
C TYR A 160 -2.84 3.19 7.45
N LEU A 161 -2.83 2.11 6.68
CA LEU A 161 -1.84 1.87 5.64
C LEU A 161 -2.37 2.31 4.28
N LEU A 162 -1.52 2.80 3.39
CA LEU A 162 -1.86 3.02 1.98
C LEU A 162 -0.63 2.84 1.10
N ASP A 163 -0.85 2.54 -0.18
CA ASP A 163 0.20 2.40 -1.18
C ASP A 163 -0.15 3.16 -2.46
N ALA A 164 0.45 4.35 -2.63
CA ALA A 164 0.24 5.16 -3.82
C ALA A 164 0.93 4.59 -5.07
N THR A 165 1.98 3.77 -4.91
CA THR A 165 2.64 3.11 -6.04
C THR A 165 1.74 2.01 -6.61
N GLY A 166 1.24 1.14 -5.73
CA GLY A 166 0.28 0.10 -6.10
C GLY A 166 -1.02 0.69 -6.66
N GLY A 167 -1.46 1.84 -6.12
CA GLY A 167 -2.66 2.54 -6.58
C GLY A 167 -2.54 3.18 -7.97
N ALA A 168 -1.33 3.52 -8.42
CA ALA A 168 -1.08 4.15 -9.71
C ALA A 168 -1.04 3.15 -10.87
N GLY A 169 -0.42 1.99 -10.66
CA GLY A 169 -0.30 0.99 -11.71
C GLY A 169 0.66 -0.14 -11.39
N THR A 170 1.02 -0.88 -12.44
CA THR A 170 1.87 -2.08 -12.33
C THR A 170 3.06 -1.96 -13.27
N VAL A 171 4.20 -2.50 -12.85
CA VAL A 171 5.34 -2.75 -13.72
C VAL A 171 5.29 -4.21 -14.17
N LEU A 172 5.13 -4.41 -15.47
CA LEU A 172 5.21 -5.74 -16.08
C LEU A 172 6.67 -6.10 -16.33
N ASP A 173 6.98 -7.41 -16.33
CA ASP A 173 8.32 -7.94 -16.61
C ASP A 173 9.42 -7.37 -15.69
N PHE A 174 9.09 -7.11 -14.42
CA PHE A 174 9.97 -6.46 -13.44
C PHE A 174 11.36 -7.14 -13.32
N TYR A 175 11.42 -8.48 -13.42
CA TYR A 175 12.66 -9.25 -13.37
C TYR A 175 13.44 -9.31 -14.69
N HIS A 176 12.89 -8.74 -15.76
CA HIS A 176 13.55 -8.56 -17.04
C HIS A 176 13.66 -7.07 -17.32
N PRO A 177 14.62 -6.36 -16.72
CA PRO A 177 14.67 -4.90 -16.77
C PRO A 177 14.57 -4.35 -18.21
N ASP A 178 15.12 -5.03 -19.21
CA ASP A 178 15.07 -4.64 -20.64
C ASP A 178 13.69 -4.71 -21.29
N LYS A 179 12.77 -5.43 -20.65
CA LYS A 179 11.37 -5.59 -21.06
C LYS A 179 10.42 -4.90 -20.10
N ALA A 180 10.92 -4.44 -18.95
CA ALA A 180 10.10 -3.86 -17.92
C ALA A 180 9.35 -2.65 -18.46
N ARG A 181 8.04 -2.61 -18.22
CA ARG A 181 7.18 -1.52 -18.70
C ARG A 181 6.15 -1.15 -17.65
N TYR A 182 6.03 0.15 -17.40
CA TYR A 182 4.97 0.68 -16.56
C TYR A 182 3.66 0.69 -17.35
N THR A 183 2.59 0.21 -16.73
CA THR A 183 1.22 0.34 -17.22
C THR A 183 0.39 1.02 -16.15
N PHE A 184 -0.16 2.19 -16.49
CA PHE A 184 -1.14 2.83 -15.64
C PHE A 184 -2.36 1.91 -15.48
N ARG A 185 -2.69 1.61 -14.24
CA ARG A 185 -3.85 0.82 -13.84
C ARG A 185 -4.25 1.30 -12.46
N TYR A 186 -5.16 2.25 -12.44
CA TYR A 186 -5.69 2.76 -11.19
C TYR A 186 -6.29 1.63 -10.35
N GLU A 187 -5.84 1.51 -9.11
CA GLU A 187 -6.24 0.45 -8.19
C GLU A 187 -6.66 1.03 -6.83
N GLU A 188 -7.97 1.22 -6.67
CA GLU A 188 -8.61 1.79 -5.48
C GLU A 188 -8.28 1.01 -4.20
N TYR A 189 -8.06 -0.30 -4.31
CA TYR A 189 -7.83 -1.18 -3.16
C TYR A 189 -6.64 -0.75 -2.29
N TRP A 190 -5.64 -0.08 -2.86
CA TRP A 190 -4.47 0.39 -2.11
C TRP A 190 -4.71 1.68 -1.32
N PHE A 191 -5.92 2.22 -1.35
CA PHE A 191 -6.36 3.29 -0.47
C PHE A 191 -6.94 2.73 0.83
N LEU A 192 -6.19 2.82 1.92
CA LEU A 192 -6.61 2.41 3.27
C LEU A 192 -7.03 0.92 3.40
N PRO A 193 -6.36 -0.06 2.74
CA PRO A 193 -6.71 -1.47 2.89
C PRO A 193 -6.60 -1.91 4.35
N HIS A 194 -7.48 -2.82 4.78
CA HIS A 194 -7.39 -3.39 6.12
C HIS A 194 -6.03 -4.10 6.31
N PRO A 195 -5.33 -3.91 7.44
CA PRO A 195 -3.98 -4.47 7.64
C PRO A 195 -3.91 -5.98 7.45
N LYS A 196 -4.98 -6.70 7.84
CA LYS A 196 -5.13 -8.16 7.59
C LYS A 196 -4.96 -8.56 6.13
N TYR A 197 -5.34 -7.71 5.18
CA TYR A 197 -5.14 -7.98 3.76
C TYR A 197 -3.81 -7.42 3.24
N MET A 198 -3.36 -6.29 3.77
CA MET A 198 -2.06 -5.70 3.45
C MET A 198 -0.91 -6.67 3.74
N ALA A 199 -1.02 -7.44 4.83
CA ALA A 199 -0.03 -8.43 5.27
C ALA A 199 0.19 -9.60 4.29
N PHE A 200 -0.67 -9.80 3.28
CA PHE A 200 -0.45 -10.82 2.25
C PHE A 200 0.61 -10.41 1.22
N SER A 201 0.79 -9.11 1.02
CA SER A 201 1.65 -8.54 -0.02
C SER A 201 2.77 -7.67 0.53
N HIS A 202 2.60 -7.03 1.70
CA HIS A 202 3.55 -6.08 2.27
C HIS A 202 4.06 -6.54 3.63
N ALA A 203 5.38 -6.63 3.75
CA ALA A 203 6.08 -6.96 4.99
C ALA A 203 7.01 -5.80 5.39
N PRO A 204 6.67 -4.99 6.40
CA PRO A 204 7.54 -3.89 6.86
C PRO A 204 8.80 -4.42 7.54
N GLU A 205 9.86 -3.60 7.54
CA GLU A 205 11.10 -3.88 8.29
C GLU A 205 10.84 -3.92 9.80
N ASP A 206 10.05 -2.98 10.30
CA ASP A 206 9.56 -2.96 11.66
C ASP A 206 8.15 -3.59 11.71
N PRO A 207 7.98 -4.76 12.38
CA PRO A 207 6.73 -5.50 12.37
C PRO A 207 5.55 -4.77 13.05
N ASP A 208 5.79 -3.75 13.87
CA ASP A 208 4.69 -2.96 14.45
C ASP A 208 3.89 -2.22 13.37
N TRP A 209 4.51 -1.88 12.23
CA TRP A 209 3.83 -1.25 11.09
C TRP A 209 2.97 -2.21 10.27
N GLN A 210 2.88 -3.47 10.66
CA GLN A 210 1.82 -4.35 10.16
C GLN A 210 0.46 -3.94 10.71
N LEU A 211 0.41 -3.19 11.82
CA LEU A 211 -0.84 -2.79 12.51
C LEU A 211 -1.73 -4.00 12.82
N LEU A 212 -1.11 -5.16 13.07
CA LEU A 212 -1.74 -6.39 13.51
C LEU A 212 -1.53 -6.56 15.01
N LYS A 213 -2.49 -7.18 15.69
CA LYS A 213 -2.35 -7.58 17.09
C LYS A 213 -1.22 -8.59 17.25
N ASP A 214 -1.18 -9.55 16.34
CA ASP A 214 -0.15 -10.59 16.23
C ASP A 214 0.51 -10.45 14.84
N PRO A 215 1.68 -9.79 14.74
CA PRO A 215 2.35 -9.59 13.45
C PRO A 215 2.70 -10.91 12.75
N VAL A 216 2.50 -10.94 11.44
CA VAL A 216 2.89 -12.05 10.57
C VAL A 216 4.42 -12.15 10.56
N LEU A 217 4.93 -13.35 10.84
CA LEU A 217 6.36 -13.62 10.82
C LEU A 217 6.90 -13.64 9.39
N PRO A 218 8.17 -13.27 9.17
CA PRO A 218 8.78 -13.30 7.84
C PRO A 218 8.63 -14.64 7.11
N TYR A 219 8.74 -15.76 7.85
CA TYR A 219 8.56 -17.09 7.27
C TYR A 219 7.12 -17.31 6.79
N ASP A 220 6.11 -16.99 7.61
CA ASP A 220 4.70 -17.12 7.24
C ASP A 220 4.37 -16.24 6.02
N PHE A 221 4.87 -15.00 5.98
CA PHE A 221 4.66 -14.07 4.86
C PHE A 221 5.09 -14.66 3.51
N LEU A 222 6.25 -15.31 3.44
CA LEU A 222 6.76 -15.95 2.22
C LEU A 222 5.81 -17.01 1.69
N TYR A 223 5.17 -17.75 2.60
CA TYR A 223 4.25 -18.81 2.26
C TYR A 223 2.78 -18.40 2.33
N PHE A 224 2.42 -17.14 2.54
CA PHE A 224 1.03 -16.74 2.35
C PHE A 224 0.63 -16.84 0.86
N PRO A 225 -0.62 -17.18 0.54
CA PRO A 225 -1.10 -17.16 -0.84
C PRO A 225 -1.04 -15.75 -1.41
N LEU A 226 -1.00 -15.65 -2.75
CA LEU A 226 -1.24 -14.38 -3.42
C LEU A 226 -2.74 -14.12 -3.45
N ILE A 227 -3.16 -13.01 -2.85
CA ILE A 227 -4.51 -12.51 -3.01
C ILE A 227 -4.49 -11.34 -3.98
N ARG A 228 -5.49 -11.28 -4.85
CA ARG A 228 -5.72 -10.09 -5.67
C ARG A 228 -6.53 -9.06 -4.88
N PRO A 229 -6.44 -7.77 -5.21
CA PRO A 229 -7.29 -6.72 -4.65
C PRO A 229 -8.78 -7.11 -4.49
N GLU A 230 -9.35 -7.84 -5.44
CA GLU A 230 -10.75 -8.30 -5.40
C GLU A 230 -11.08 -9.11 -4.15
N PHE A 231 -10.14 -9.90 -3.64
CA PHE A 231 -10.34 -10.73 -2.46
C PHE A 231 -10.67 -9.89 -1.23
N GLY A 232 -9.89 -8.83 -1.00
CA GLY A 232 -10.13 -7.91 0.10
C GLY A 232 -11.34 -7.00 -0.15
N ARG A 233 -11.57 -6.55 -1.39
CA ARG A 233 -12.76 -5.74 -1.74
C ARG A 233 -14.08 -6.49 -1.47
N LEU A 234 -14.09 -7.80 -1.70
CA LEU A 234 -15.26 -8.66 -1.43
C LEU A 234 -15.36 -9.11 0.04
N GLY A 235 -14.42 -8.70 0.89
CA GLY A 235 -14.40 -9.11 2.30
C GLY A 235 -14.16 -10.61 2.50
N LEU A 236 -13.53 -11.29 1.54
CA LEU A 236 -13.29 -12.72 1.61
C LEU A 236 -12.21 -13.05 2.64
N TRP A 237 -12.32 -14.21 3.26
CA TRP A 237 -11.32 -14.73 4.17
C TRP A 237 -11.13 -16.24 4.00
N PHE A 238 -9.96 -16.74 4.38
CA PHE A 238 -9.66 -18.17 4.36
C PHE A 238 -10.31 -18.88 5.55
N ALA A 239 -10.97 -20.01 5.31
CA ALA A 239 -11.59 -20.80 6.38
C ALA A 239 -10.59 -21.43 7.37
N ALA A 240 -9.30 -21.47 7.00
CA ALA A 240 -8.20 -21.96 7.82
C ALA A 240 -6.99 -21.02 7.68
N LYS A 241 -5.95 -21.22 8.50
CA LYS A 241 -4.70 -20.43 8.42
C LYS A 241 -4.22 -20.43 6.96
N PRO A 242 -4.06 -19.25 6.33
CA PRO A 242 -3.61 -19.17 4.95
C PRO A 242 -2.20 -19.74 4.83
N SER A 243 -2.02 -20.65 3.87
CA SER A 243 -0.71 -21.12 3.43
C SER A 243 -0.71 -21.22 1.91
N GLY A 244 0.49 -21.21 1.33
CA GLY A 244 0.75 -21.29 -0.10
C GLY A 244 0.73 -22.73 -0.59
N GLN A 245 0.48 -23.69 0.31
CA GLN A 245 0.32 -25.09 -0.01
C GLN A 245 -1.18 -25.39 -0.06
N ILE A 246 -1.68 -25.66 -1.26
CA ILE A 246 -3.05 -26.15 -1.45
C ILE A 246 -3.03 -27.66 -1.18
N HIS A 247 -3.66 -28.09 -0.09
CA HIS A 247 -3.93 -29.50 0.14
C HIS A 247 -5.26 -29.87 -0.51
N ILE A 248 -5.23 -30.71 -1.54
CA ILE A 248 -6.43 -31.34 -2.08
C ILE A 248 -6.83 -32.43 -1.09
N LYS A 249 -8.00 -32.30 -0.45
CA LYS A 249 -8.62 -33.44 0.22
C LYS A 249 -9.19 -34.34 -0.88
N PRO A 250 -8.80 -35.63 -0.95
CA PRO A 250 -9.55 -36.58 -1.76
C PRO A 250 -11.00 -36.55 -1.29
N ASP A 251 -11.96 -36.53 -2.23
CA ASP A 251 -13.37 -36.67 -1.88
C ASP A 251 -13.53 -37.89 -0.99
N GLN A 252 -14.21 -37.72 0.15
CA GLN A 252 -14.71 -38.85 0.90
C GLN A 252 -15.93 -39.39 0.15
N THR A 253 -15.68 -40.11 -0.96
CA THR A 253 -16.65 -41.02 -1.56
C THR A 253 -16.72 -42.31 -0.76
#